data_AF-A0A7S0A8G0-F1
#
_entry.id   AF-A0A7S0A8G0-F1
#
_cell.length_a   1.000
_cell.length_b   1.000
_cell.length_c   1.000
_cell.angle_alpha   90.00
_cell.angle_beta   90.00
_cell.angle_gamma   90.00
#
_symmetry.space_group_name_H-M   'P 1'
#
loop_
_entity.id
_entity.type
_entity.pdbx_description
1 polymer ?
#
loop_
_entity_poly.entity_id
_entity_poly.type
_entity_poly.pdbx_seq_one_letter_code
_entity_poly.pdbx_strand_id
1 'polypeptide(L)'
;SSSPFLPSWLWSYCKPGTRELAYEAESELVVEPAPLQPVAKEAANAATEQDAKIATKRDVKAAKLDLRQADGSRSTTPFSMRSIHSTRSVQREESWYKVHASVTDKLDEHITRSTHCASLPCLIVRILLVQNPIGAALVHCNCSPSALRTLFFMTDICGALMLDCLFFEASGTIKTKKSRAHMTACSSDEVGDRIGKILGVGVGAMVLGTIPGMLLAALHKRSFKKFEYEGCPEWTRQLRIWRIRDRIIWVLGSTYCAFCVFFTLIFLAVVSEEDLDGWILSAMVSVLQEVVVVPFSVALFVPLIAMLAVSLLSCVRKVEKKDLVEEMQGEVFRVTCRAS
;
A
#
# COMPACT_ATOMS: atom_id res chain seq x y z
N SER A 1 25.40 3.32 -32.90
CA SER A 1 24.89 4.67 -32.60
C SER A 1 23.38 4.62 -32.55
N SER A 2 22.83 4.29 -31.39
CA SER A 2 21.38 4.11 -31.22
C SER A 2 21.06 4.24 -29.73
N SER A 3 20.74 5.46 -29.32
CA SER A 3 20.27 5.81 -27.98
C SER A 3 18.81 5.36 -27.83
N PRO A 4 18.39 4.77 -26.69
CA PRO A 4 17.00 4.43 -26.48
C PRO A 4 16.19 5.66 -26.05
N PHE A 5 15.02 5.77 -26.68
CA PHE A 5 13.92 6.67 -26.37
C PHE A 5 13.50 6.56 -24.89
N LEU A 6 13.60 7.66 -24.14
CA LEU A 6 12.76 7.88 -22.97
C LEU A 6 11.49 8.63 -23.43
N PRO A 7 10.30 8.24 -22.97
CA PRO A 7 9.06 8.82 -23.47
C PRO A 7 8.79 10.21 -22.85
N SER A 8 8.37 11.14 -23.70
CA SER A 8 8.24 12.59 -23.46
C SER A 8 7.26 13.02 -22.36
N TRP A 9 6.45 12.11 -21.81
CA TRP A 9 5.51 12.40 -20.73
C TRP A 9 6.17 12.55 -19.34
N LEU A 10 7.44 12.14 -19.19
CA LEU A 10 8.20 12.32 -17.94
C LEU A 10 8.64 13.77 -17.68
N TRP A 11 8.56 14.66 -18.67
CA TRP A 11 9.01 16.06 -18.52
C TRP A 11 7.92 17.04 -18.05
N SER A 12 6.64 16.65 -18.03
CA SER A 12 5.55 17.60 -17.71
C SER A 12 5.35 17.88 -16.21
N TYR A 13 6.11 17.26 -15.30
CA TYR A 13 5.96 17.41 -13.84
C TYR A 13 7.08 18.20 -13.13
N CYS A 14 7.95 18.90 -13.88
CA CYS A 14 9.03 19.71 -13.29
C CYS A 14 9.04 21.15 -13.80
N LYS A 15 8.21 22.00 -13.20
CA LYS A 15 8.50 23.44 -13.10
C LYS A 15 8.51 23.85 -11.62
N PRO A 16 9.67 23.87 -10.95
CA PRO A 16 9.79 24.50 -9.65
C PRO A 16 9.86 26.01 -9.86
N GLY A 17 8.82 26.72 -9.43
CA GLY A 17 8.91 28.17 -9.22
C GLY A 17 9.76 28.43 -7.99
N THR A 18 10.99 28.87 -8.21
CA THR A 18 11.89 29.46 -7.23
C THR A 18 11.37 30.83 -6.79
N ARG A 19 11.06 30.97 -5.49
CA ARG A 19 11.33 32.20 -4.71
C ARG A 19 11.59 31.83 -3.24
N GLU A 20 12.77 32.26 -2.79
CA GLU A 20 13.22 32.75 -1.47
C GLU A 20 12.10 33.19 -0.49
N LEU A 21 12.26 33.28 0.84
CA LEU A 21 13.34 33.08 1.83
C LEU A 21 12.64 33.11 3.22
N ALA A 22 13.33 32.57 4.23
CA ALA A 22 13.27 32.89 5.67
C ALA A 22 11.91 32.92 6.40
N TYR A 23 11.77 32.13 7.46
CA TYR A 23 11.33 32.67 8.76
C TYR A 23 11.86 31.82 9.92
N GLU A 24 12.28 32.56 10.94
CA GLU A 24 12.99 32.16 12.15
C GLU A 24 12.21 31.22 13.07
N ALA A 25 13.00 30.54 13.90
CA ALA A 25 12.55 29.81 15.05
C ALA A 25 12.15 30.80 16.16
N GLU A 26 10.93 30.66 16.68
CA GLU A 26 10.61 31.10 18.04
C GLU A 26 9.97 29.95 18.80
N SER A 27 10.65 29.59 19.88
CA SER A 27 10.22 28.65 20.90
C SER A 27 9.49 29.44 22.00
N GLU A 28 8.16 29.36 22.05
CA GLU A 28 7.42 29.78 23.23
C GLU A 28 7.05 28.57 24.09
N LEU A 29 7.61 28.62 25.29
CA LEU A 29 7.39 27.75 26.44
C LEU A 29 6.08 28.21 27.12
N VAL A 30 4.97 27.49 26.90
CA VAL A 30 3.72 27.75 27.61
C VAL A 30 3.61 26.81 28.82
N VAL A 31 3.56 27.44 29.98
CA VAL A 31 3.44 26.87 31.32
C VAL A 31 2.03 26.30 31.54
N GLU A 32 1.99 25.04 31.98
CA GLU A 32 0.81 24.32 32.45
C GLU A 32 0.37 24.80 33.84
N PRO A 33 -0.94 24.99 34.08
CA PRO A 33 -1.47 24.81 35.43
C PRO A 33 -2.60 23.77 35.47
N ALA A 34 -2.40 22.76 36.30
CA ALA A 34 -3.45 21.90 36.86
C ALA A 34 -3.80 22.36 38.29
N PRO A 35 -4.79 21.76 38.97
CA PRO A 35 -6.19 21.62 38.59
C PRO A 35 -7.12 22.19 39.69
N LEU A 36 -8.35 22.58 39.33
CA LEU A 36 -9.41 22.85 40.31
C LEU A 36 -10.68 22.06 39.95
N GLN A 37 -11.04 21.14 40.83
CA GLN A 37 -12.40 20.66 41.09
C GLN A 37 -12.81 21.19 42.49
N PRO A 38 -14.08 21.15 42.97
CA PRO A 38 -15.17 20.26 42.52
C PRO A 38 -16.63 20.83 42.61
N VAL A 39 -17.59 19.97 42.23
CA VAL A 39 -19.00 19.87 42.71
C VAL A 39 -20.08 20.82 42.13
N ALA A 40 -21.11 20.15 41.57
CA ALA A 40 -22.54 20.52 41.45
C ALA A 40 -22.99 21.60 40.45
N LYS A 41 -23.15 21.24 39.16
CA LYS A 41 -24.13 21.85 38.24
C LYS A 41 -24.59 20.87 37.17
N GLU A 42 -25.38 19.87 37.55
CA GLU A 42 -25.98 18.90 36.61
C GLU A 42 -27.49 18.84 36.84
N ALA A 43 -28.18 19.92 36.45
CA ALA A 43 -29.64 19.99 36.30
C ALA A 43 -30.11 21.22 35.51
N ALA A 44 -29.27 22.25 35.35
CA ALA A 44 -29.65 23.52 34.70
C ALA A 44 -29.29 23.64 33.21
N ASN A 45 -28.55 22.68 32.62
CA ASN A 45 -27.99 22.82 31.27
C ASN A 45 -28.81 22.16 30.14
N ALA A 46 -29.87 21.41 30.46
CA ALA A 46 -30.69 20.76 29.43
C ALA A 46 -31.68 21.73 28.75
N ALA A 47 -32.08 22.82 29.42
CA ALA A 47 -33.00 23.81 28.86
C ALA A 47 -32.29 24.85 27.97
N THR A 48 -31.03 25.20 28.28
CA THR A 48 -30.25 26.19 27.52
C THR A 48 -29.65 25.63 26.23
N GLU A 49 -29.41 24.32 26.13
CA GLU A 49 -28.86 23.72 24.90
C GLU A 49 -29.88 23.62 23.76
N GLN A 50 -31.17 23.47 24.10
CA GLN A 50 -32.22 23.36 23.09
C GLN A 50 -32.55 24.73 22.46
N ASP A 51 -32.51 25.81 23.24
CA ASP A 51 -32.67 27.18 22.75
C ASP A 51 -31.47 27.67 21.93
N ALA A 52 -30.24 27.27 22.28
CA ALA A 52 -29.04 27.56 21.49
C ALA A 52 -29.05 26.88 20.10
N LYS A 53 -29.64 25.68 20.01
CA LYS A 53 -29.81 24.95 18.73
C LYS A 53 -30.89 25.57 17.83
N ILE A 54 -31.85 26.33 18.38
CA ILE A 54 -32.88 27.03 17.61
C ILE A 54 -32.36 28.39 17.09
N ALA A 55 -31.54 29.10 17.88
CA ALA A 55 -30.92 30.36 17.46
C ALA A 55 -29.96 30.18 16.28
N THR A 56 -29.05 29.20 16.36
CA THR A 56 -28.08 28.90 15.30
C THR A 56 -28.73 28.48 13.97
N LYS A 57 -29.89 27.82 14.00
CA LYS A 57 -30.64 27.46 12.78
C LYS A 57 -31.29 28.67 12.09
N ARG A 58 -31.59 29.75 12.82
CA ARG A 58 -32.14 30.99 12.21
C ARG A 58 -31.04 31.80 11.54
N ASP A 59 -29.86 31.89 12.14
CA ASP A 59 -28.75 32.69 11.59
C ASP A 59 -28.17 32.06 10.32
N VAL A 60 -28.08 30.73 10.25
CA VAL A 60 -27.65 30.03 9.02
C VAL A 60 -28.66 30.21 7.88
N LYS A 61 -29.95 30.37 8.19
CA LYS A 61 -31.00 30.57 7.18
C LYS A 61 -31.02 32.01 6.67
N ALA A 62 -30.69 32.99 7.51
CA ALA A 62 -30.51 34.39 7.11
C ALA A 62 -29.26 34.57 6.22
N ALA A 63 -28.11 33.98 6.61
CA ALA A 63 -26.89 34.03 5.81
C ALA A 63 -27.02 33.38 4.42
N LYS A 64 -27.92 32.38 4.28
CA LYS A 64 -28.20 31.72 3.00
C LYS A 64 -29.13 32.55 2.08
N LEU A 65 -29.84 33.54 2.63
CA LEU A 65 -30.67 34.45 1.82
C LEU A 65 -29.81 35.58 1.23
N ASP A 66 -28.83 36.10 1.97
CA ASP A 66 -27.94 37.16 1.49
C ASP A 66 -27.00 36.69 0.36
N LEU A 67 -26.57 35.43 0.40
CA LEU A 67 -25.77 34.84 -0.69
C LEU A 67 -26.52 34.68 -2.01
N ARG A 68 -27.86 34.78 -2.02
CA ARG A 68 -28.65 34.75 -3.27
C ARG A 68 -28.84 36.13 -3.91
N GLN A 69 -28.53 37.21 -3.21
CA GLN A 69 -28.79 38.58 -3.69
C GLN A 69 -27.55 39.28 -4.26
N ALA A 70 -26.36 38.66 -4.15
CA ALA A 70 -25.10 39.20 -4.67
C ALA A 70 -24.74 38.76 -6.10
N ASP A 71 -25.56 37.92 -6.76
CA ASP A 71 -25.23 37.32 -8.07
C ASP A 71 -25.63 38.20 -9.29
N GLY A 72 -25.78 39.50 -9.08
CA GLY A 72 -26.24 40.47 -10.09
C GLY A 72 -25.15 41.28 -10.81
N SER A 73 -23.88 41.16 -10.43
CA SER A 73 -22.79 41.98 -10.98
C SER A 73 -21.86 41.14 -11.87
N ARG A 74 -22.24 41.05 -13.14
CA ARG A 74 -21.51 40.36 -14.21
C ARG A 74 -20.21 41.11 -14.55
N SER A 75 -19.17 40.84 -13.79
CA SER A 75 -17.78 41.23 -14.10
C SER A 75 -17.10 40.08 -14.84
N THR A 76 -16.82 40.29 -16.13
CA THR A 76 -16.00 39.41 -16.98
C THR A 76 -14.54 39.46 -16.54
N THR A 77 -14.16 38.58 -15.59
CA THR A 77 -12.75 38.24 -15.35
C THR A 77 -12.43 36.87 -15.94
N PRO A 78 -11.21 36.65 -16.43
CA PRO A 78 -10.84 35.42 -17.12
C PRO A 78 -11.01 34.20 -16.21
N PHE A 79 -11.75 33.24 -16.72
CA PHE A 79 -12.17 31.98 -16.11
C PHE A 79 -10.95 31.19 -15.60
N SER A 80 -10.72 31.21 -14.28
CA SER A 80 -9.67 30.44 -13.62
C SER A 80 -10.04 28.96 -13.58
N MET A 81 -9.51 28.20 -14.54
CA MET A 81 -9.74 26.77 -14.75
C MET A 81 -9.17 25.86 -13.64
N ARG A 82 -8.72 26.40 -12.49
CA ARG A 82 -8.13 25.63 -11.38
C ARG A 82 -9.14 25.14 -10.34
N SER A 83 -10.36 25.71 -10.28
CA SER A 83 -11.34 25.37 -9.23
C SER A 83 -12.08 24.04 -9.48
N ILE A 84 -12.26 23.63 -10.74
CA ILE A 84 -13.12 22.48 -11.12
C ILE A 84 -12.49 21.12 -10.76
N HIS A 85 -11.16 21.04 -10.58
CA HIS A 85 -10.50 19.80 -10.17
C HIS A 85 -10.63 19.49 -8.67
N SER A 86 -10.84 20.50 -7.82
CA SER A 86 -10.94 20.33 -6.36
C SER A 86 -12.28 19.73 -5.92
N THR A 87 -13.39 20.12 -6.55
CA THR A 87 -14.72 19.59 -6.18
C THR A 87 -14.92 18.13 -6.57
N ARG A 88 -14.29 17.67 -7.66
CA ARG A 88 -14.31 16.26 -8.06
C ARG A 88 -13.52 15.34 -7.14
N SER A 89 -12.46 15.81 -6.47
CA SER A 89 -11.73 14.96 -5.51
C SER A 89 -12.50 14.78 -4.22
N VAL A 90 -13.15 15.84 -3.71
CA VAL A 90 -13.93 15.80 -2.46
C VAL A 90 -15.15 14.88 -2.60
N GLN A 91 -15.93 15.01 -3.69
CA GLN A 91 -17.11 14.16 -3.91
C GLN A 91 -16.76 12.68 -4.13
N ARG A 92 -15.53 12.40 -4.60
CA ARG A 92 -15.02 11.05 -4.81
C ARG A 92 -14.52 10.41 -3.51
N GLU A 93 -13.98 11.18 -2.58
CA GLU A 93 -13.63 10.69 -1.23
C GLU A 93 -14.87 10.26 -0.44
N GLU A 94 -15.96 11.04 -0.49
CA GLU A 94 -17.20 10.66 0.19
C GLU A 94 -17.79 9.34 -0.33
N SER A 95 -17.69 9.05 -1.64
CA SER A 95 -18.18 7.78 -2.17
C SER A 95 -17.31 6.60 -1.72
N TRP A 96 -16.00 6.80 -1.58
CA TRP A 96 -15.08 5.77 -1.06
C TRP A 96 -15.33 5.46 0.41
N TYR A 97 -15.53 6.49 1.24
CA TYR A 97 -15.93 6.27 2.62
C TYR A 97 -17.24 5.49 2.70
N LYS A 98 -18.23 5.77 1.82
CA LYS A 98 -19.48 5.01 1.75
C LYS A 98 -19.29 3.57 1.28
N VAL A 99 -18.43 3.30 0.30
CA VAL A 99 -18.17 1.93 -0.18
C VAL A 99 -17.36 1.15 0.85
N HIS A 100 -16.31 1.73 1.41
CA HIS A 100 -15.50 1.10 2.45
C HIS A 100 -16.34 0.85 3.71
N ALA A 101 -17.09 1.86 4.18
CA ALA A 101 -18.04 1.70 5.28
C ALA A 101 -19.11 0.65 4.94
N SER A 102 -19.69 0.66 3.73
CA SER A 102 -20.64 -0.38 3.33
C SER A 102 -20.01 -1.77 3.27
N VAL A 103 -18.73 -1.89 2.93
CA VAL A 103 -18.02 -3.17 2.89
C VAL A 103 -17.68 -3.63 4.31
N THR A 104 -17.24 -2.73 5.19
CA THR A 104 -16.95 -3.05 6.60
C THR A 104 -18.22 -3.30 7.40
N ASP A 105 -19.27 -2.50 7.25
CA ASP A 105 -20.55 -2.69 7.94
C ASP A 105 -21.21 -3.99 7.50
N LYS A 106 -21.19 -4.30 6.18
CA LYS A 106 -21.66 -5.60 5.69
C LYS A 106 -20.73 -6.74 6.08
N LEU A 107 -19.45 -6.48 6.32
CA LEU A 107 -18.52 -7.49 6.82
C LEU A 107 -18.79 -7.78 8.30
N ASP A 108 -19.11 -6.77 9.11
CA ASP A 108 -19.54 -6.91 10.51
C ASP A 108 -20.86 -7.67 10.64
N GLU A 109 -21.86 -7.25 9.85
CA GLU A 109 -23.15 -7.92 9.81
C GLU A 109 -23.01 -9.35 9.29
N HIS A 110 -22.12 -9.60 8.32
CA HIS A 110 -21.83 -10.96 7.91
C HIS A 110 -21.07 -11.72 8.98
N ILE A 111 -20.02 -11.18 9.62
CA ILE A 111 -19.18 -11.88 10.60
C ILE A 111 -20.01 -12.31 11.81
N THR A 112 -20.90 -11.44 12.31
CA THR A 112 -21.85 -11.78 13.38
C THR A 112 -22.86 -12.87 12.95
N ARG A 113 -23.20 -12.94 11.66
CA ARG A 113 -23.97 -14.05 11.06
C ARG A 113 -23.11 -15.27 10.68
N SER A 114 -21.79 -15.15 10.69
CA SER A 114 -20.80 -16.10 10.13
C SER A 114 -20.24 -17.11 11.12
N THR A 115 -20.95 -17.41 12.20
CA THR A 115 -20.73 -18.70 12.88
C THR A 115 -21.06 -19.88 11.97
N HIS A 116 -21.72 -19.66 10.83
CA HIS A 116 -21.94 -20.67 9.81
C HIS A 116 -20.81 -20.70 8.77
N CYS A 117 -20.19 -21.88 8.57
CA CYS A 117 -19.15 -22.15 7.55
C CYS A 117 -19.49 -21.71 6.12
N ALA A 118 -20.76 -21.42 5.82
CA ALA A 118 -21.24 -21.06 4.49
C ALA A 118 -20.74 -19.68 3.97
N SER A 119 -20.27 -18.77 4.85
CA SER A 119 -19.78 -17.45 4.43
C SER A 119 -18.27 -17.39 4.17
N LEU A 120 -17.51 -18.40 4.60
CA LEU A 120 -16.05 -18.48 4.41
C LEU A 120 -15.62 -18.28 2.95
N PRO A 121 -16.26 -18.89 1.94
CA PRO A 121 -15.88 -18.69 0.54
C PRO A 121 -15.97 -17.22 0.10
N CYS A 122 -17.00 -16.49 0.55
CA CYS A 122 -17.18 -15.08 0.21
C CYS A 122 -16.08 -14.20 0.83
N LEU A 123 -15.69 -14.51 2.08
CA LEU A 123 -14.60 -13.83 2.76
C LEU A 123 -13.25 -14.12 2.07
N ILE A 124 -12.98 -15.37 1.69
CA ILE A 124 -11.78 -15.76 0.92
C ILE A 124 -11.73 -15.00 -0.41
N VAL A 125 -12.83 -14.93 -1.16
CA VAL A 125 -12.88 -14.19 -2.44
C VAL A 125 -12.61 -12.70 -2.22
N ARG A 126 -13.14 -12.08 -1.15
CA ARG A 126 -12.84 -10.68 -0.83
C ARG A 126 -11.37 -10.47 -0.46
N ILE A 127 -10.79 -11.32 0.37
CA ILE A 127 -9.36 -11.23 0.71
C ILE A 127 -8.51 -11.41 -0.54
N LEU A 128 -8.85 -12.37 -1.41
CA LEU A 128 -8.19 -12.57 -2.70
C LEU A 128 -8.26 -11.31 -3.57
N LEU A 129 -9.41 -10.64 -3.69
CA LEU A 129 -9.53 -9.42 -4.48
C LEU A 129 -8.72 -8.25 -3.91
N VAL A 130 -8.54 -8.18 -2.59
CA VAL A 130 -7.81 -7.10 -1.92
C VAL A 130 -6.30 -7.37 -1.89
N GLN A 131 -5.89 -8.61 -1.68
CA GLN A 131 -4.49 -9.00 -1.54
C GLN A 131 -3.81 -9.37 -2.87
N ASN A 132 -4.57 -9.82 -3.86
CA ASN A 132 -3.98 -10.13 -5.15
C ASN A 132 -3.47 -8.83 -5.79
N PRO A 133 -2.20 -8.76 -6.23
CA PRO A 133 -1.63 -7.55 -6.83
C PRO A 133 -2.43 -7.06 -8.05
N ILE A 134 -3.04 -7.97 -8.82
CA ILE A 134 -3.92 -7.63 -9.94
C ILE A 134 -5.19 -6.95 -9.42
N GLY A 135 -5.80 -7.51 -8.38
CA GLY A 135 -6.98 -6.91 -7.73
C GLY A 135 -6.65 -5.55 -7.13
N ALA A 136 -5.52 -5.42 -6.43
CA ALA A 136 -5.03 -4.17 -5.86
C ALA A 136 -4.71 -3.10 -6.92
N ALA A 137 -4.27 -3.50 -8.12
CA ALA A 137 -4.06 -2.58 -9.24
C ALA A 137 -5.38 -2.06 -9.81
N LEU A 138 -6.43 -2.91 -9.83
CA LEU A 138 -7.77 -2.57 -10.33
C LEU A 138 -8.59 -1.77 -9.31
N VAL A 139 -8.40 -2.01 -8.00
CA VAL A 139 -9.08 -1.25 -6.95
C VAL A 139 -8.43 0.12 -6.82
N HIS A 140 -9.07 1.13 -7.41
CA HIS A 140 -8.64 2.52 -7.32
C HIS A 140 -8.58 2.94 -5.84
N CYS A 141 -7.42 3.34 -5.34
CA CYS A 141 -7.30 3.83 -3.97
C CYS A 141 -6.77 5.26 -4.01
N ASN A 142 -7.39 6.17 -3.27
CA ASN A 142 -6.91 7.54 -3.18
C ASN A 142 -5.62 7.67 -2.36
N CYS A 143 -5.34 6.71 -1.46
CA CYS A 143 -4.17 6.75 -0.58
C CYS A 143 -2.87 6.38 -1.31
N SER A 144 -2.95 5.54 -2.35
CA SER A 144 -1.78 5.09 -3.11
C SER A 144 -2.05 5.21 -4.61
N PRO A 145 -1.23 5.97 -5.37
CA PRO A 145 -1.37 6.06 -6.81
C PRO A 145 -1.31 4.65 -7.42
N SER A 146 -2.26 4.30 -8.29
CA SER A 146 -2.29 3.01 -9.00
C SER A 146 -0.94 2.69 -9.66
N ALA A 147 -0.28 3.70 -10.23
CA ALA A 147 1.04 3.55 -10.85
C ALA A 147 2.15 3.08 -9.88
N LEU A 148 2.08 3.46 -8.60
CA LEU A 148 3.07 3.02 -7.60
C LEU A 148 2.86 1.55 -7.23
N ARG A 149 1.61 1.09 -7.17
CA ARG A 149 1.29 -0.34 -7.00
C ARG A 149 1.80 -1.18 -8.17
N THR A 150 1.61 -0.69 -9.39
CA THR A 150 2.16 -1.34 -10.59
C THR A 150 3.68 -1.38 -10.54
N LEU A 151 4.35 -0.32 -10.07
CA LEU A 151 5.80 -0.31 -9.92
C LEU A 151 6.29 -1.40 -8.95
N PHE A 152 5.62 -1.57 -7.80
CA PHE A 152 5.94 -2.65 -6.85
C PHE A 152 5.72 -4.03 -7.46
N PHE A 153 4.58 -4.23 -8.12
CA PHE A 153 4.32 -5.48 -8.82
C PHE A 153 5.38 -5.81 -9.89
N MET A 154 5.80 -4.81 -10.66
CA MET A 154 6.87 -4.99 -11.65
C MET A 154 8.23 -5.24 -11.00
N THR A 155 8.49 -4.63 -9.85
CA THR A 155 9.70 -4.85 -9.05
C THR A 155 9.77 -6.30 -8.56
N ASP A 156 8.64 -6.84 -8.08
CA ASP A 156 8.53 -8.23 -7.61
C ASP A 156 8.74 -9.20 -8.78
N ILE A 157 8.02 -9.03 -9.89
CA ILE A 157 8.17 -9.90 -11.08
C ILE A 157 9.59 -9.85 -11.64
N CYS A 158 10.14 -8.66 -11.87
CA CYS A 158 11.49 -8.53 -12.43
C CYS A 158 12.55 -9.09 -11.45
N GLY A 159 12.34 -8.92 -10.15
CA GLY A 159 13.16 -9.53 -9.10
C GLY A 159 13.14 -11.06 -9.20
N ALA A 160 11.94 -11.67 -9.22
CA ALA A 160 11.78 -13.12 -9.34
C ALA A 160 12.47 -13.68 -10.58
N LEU A 161 12.28 -13.04 -11.75
CA LEU A 161 12.95 -13.44 -12.99
C LEU A 161 14.48 -13.35 -12.90
N MET A 162 15.01 -12.29 -12.28
CA MET A 162 16.45 -12.15 -12.04
C MET A 162 16.97 -13.24 -11.08
N LEU A 163 16.22 -13.58 -10.03
CA LEU A 163 16.59 -14.65 -9.09
C LEU A 163 16.58 -16.03 -9.76
N ASP A 164 15.61 -16.30 -10.63
CA ASP A 164 15.58 -17.53 -11.42
C ASP A 164 16.82 -17.61 -12.33
N CYS A 165 17.23 -16.51 -12.97
CA CYS A 165 18.46 -16.46 -13.76
C CYS A 165 19.70 -16.77 -12.91
N LEU A 166 19.83 -16.13 -11.74
CA LEU A 166 20.94 -16.36 -10.81
C LEU A 166 20.99 -17.80 -10.30
N PHE A 167 19.82 -18.40 -10.05
CA PHE A 167 19.72 -19.78 -9.61
C PHE A 167 20.18 -20.76 -10.68
N PHE A 168 19.81 -20.53 -11.94
CA PHE A 168 20.26 -21.34 -13.08
C PHE A 168 21.77 -21.20 -13.32
N GLU A 169 22.29 -19.98 -13.24
CA GLU A 169 23.74 -19.72 -13.36
C GLU A 169 24.52 -20.44 -12.24
N ALA A 170 24.06 -20.32 -11.00
CA ALA A 170 24.70 -20.94 -9.84
C ALA A 170 24.60 -22.47 -9.79
N SER A 171 23.51 -23.03 -10.33
CA SER A 171 23.32 -24.48 -10.41
C SER A 171 24.31 -25.15 -11.37
N GLY A 172 25.01 -24.38 -12.21
CA GLY A 172 25.96 -24.91 -13.19
C GLY A 172 25.29 -25.84 -14.20
N THR A 173 23.98 -25.68 -14.41
CA THR A 173 23.20 -26.46 -15.38
C THR A 173 23.62 -26.19 -16.82
N ILE A 174 24.31 -25.07 -17.08
CA ILE A 174 24.98 -24.75 -18.34
C ILE A 174 26.22 -25.65 -18.51
N LYS A 175 25.99 -26.95 -18.74
CA LYS A 175 27.06 -27.90 -19.07
C LYS A 175 27.36 -27.80 -20.55
N THR A 176 28.51 -27.23 -20.90
CA THR A 176 29.01 -27.27 -22.27
C THR A 176 29.05 -28.73 -22.75
N LYS A 177 28.46 -29.01 -23.93
CA LYS A 177 28.27 -30.36 -24.50
C LYS A 177 29.55 -31.21 -24.57
N LYS A 178 30.73 -30.59 -24.41
CA LYS A 178 32.05 -31.21 -24.54
C LYS A 178 32.44 -32.13 -23.37
N SER A 179 31.78 -32.06 -22.21
CA SER A 179 32.21 -32.81 -21.00
C SER A 179 31.40 -34.07 -20.68
N ARG A 180 30.66 -34.64 -21.65
CA ARG A 180 29.85 -35.86 -21.44
C ARG A 180 30.63 -37.18 -21.54
N ALA A 181 31.90 -37.16 -21.96
CA ALA A 181 32.66 -38.39 -22.23
C ALA A 181 33.51 -38.91 -21.06
N HIS A 182 33.63 -38.19 -19.93
CA HIS A 182 34.59 -38.53 -18.87
C HIS A 182 34.01 -38.37 -17.45
N MET A 183 32.79 -38.86 -17.23
CA MET A 183 32.13 -38.85 -15.91
C MET A 183 31.95 -40.29 -15.41
N THR A 184 33.05 -40.93 -15.00
CA THR A 184 33.09 -42.34 -14.56
C THR A 184 33.79 -42.58 -13.21
N ALA A 185 33.94 -41.55 -12.36
CA ALA A 185 34.36 -41.76 -10.98
C ALA A 185 33.76 -40.70 -10.05
N CYS A 186 32.60 -40.98 -9.47
CA CYS A 186 31.99 -40.15 -8.43
C CYS A 186 32.76 -40.33 -7.11
N SER A 187 33.52 -39.32 -6.69
CA SER A 187 33.95 -39.19 -5.29
C SER A 187 32.81 -38.59 -4.47
N SER A 188 32.56 -39.13 -3.27
CA SER A 188 31.45 -38.72 -2.39
C SER A 188 31.53 -37.28 -1.89
N ASP A 189 32.67 -36.61 -2.07
CA ASP A 189 32.91 -35.26 -1.54
C ASP A 189 32.23 -34.15 -2.35
N GLU A 190 31.70 -34.43 -3.54
CA GLU A 190 31.03 -33.43 -4.39
C GLU A 190 29.60 -33.05 -3.95
N VAL A 191 28.91 -33.90 -3.18
CA VAL A 191 27.50 -33.66 -2.84
C VAL A 191 27.36 -32.47 -1.89
N GLY A 192 28.28 -32.35 -0.92
CA GLY A 192 28.28 -31.26 0.04
C GLY A 192 28.53 -29.89 -0.61
N ASP A 193 29.49 -29.81 -1.53
CA ASP A 193 29.82 -28.57 -2.25
C ASP A 193 28.65 -28.08 -3.12
N ARG A 194 27.92 -29.00 -3.77
CA ARG A 194 26.72 -28.65 -4.56
C ARG A 194 25.59 -28.11 -3.68
N ILE A 195 25.30 -28.78 -2.56
CA ILE A 195 24.24 -28.33 -1.65
C ILE A 195 24.63 -26.97 -1.05
N GLY A 196 25.88 -26.79 -0.65
CA GLY A 196 26.40 -25.52 -0.13
C GLY A 196 26.27 -24.37 -1.12
N LYS A 197 26.60 -24.60 -2.40
CA LYS A 197 26.44 -23.61 -3.47
C LYS A 197 24.97 -23.22 -3.70
N ILE A 198 24.09 -24.21 -3.82
CA ILE A 198 22.65 -23.98 -4.00
C ILE A 198 22.07 -23.18 -2.82
N LEU A 199 22.40 -23.57 -1.60
CA LEU A 199 21.92 -22.88 -0.40
C LEU A 199 22.48 -21.46 -0.30
N GLY A 200 23.78 -21.27 -0.56
CA GLY A 200 24.43 -19.96 -0.53
C GLY A 200 23.82 -18.99 -1.54
N VAL A 201 23.58 -19.46 -2.76
CA VAL A 201 22.92 -18.64 -3.79
C VAL A 201 21.45 -18.40 -3.45
N GLY A 202 20.73 -19.40 -2.94
CA GLY A 202 19.33 -19.23 -2.52
C GLY A 202 19.17 -18.16 -1.44
N VAL A 203 20.04 -18.17 -0.42
CA VAL A 203 20.03 -17.15 0.63
C VAL A 203 20.41 -15.77 0.08
N GLY A 204 21.46 -15.69 -0.74
CA GLY A 204 21.87 -14.43 -1.38
C GLY A 204 20.75 -13.83 -2.25
N ALA A 205 20.09 -14.68 -3.04
CA ALA A 205 18.94 -14.35 -3.87
C ALA A 205 17.77 -13.81 -3.02
N MET A 206 17.39 -14.51 -1.95
CA MET A 206 16.32 -14.04 -1.05
C MET A 206 16.62 -12.66 -0.46
N VAL A 207 17.86 -12.42 -0.03
CA VAL A 207 18.27 -11.12 0.53
C VAL A 207 18.21 -10.02 -0.55
N LEU A 208 18.75 -10.29 -1.74
CA LEU A 208 18.74 -9.33 -2.84
C LEU A 208 17.34 -9.04 -3.36
N GLY A 209 16.44 -10.02 -3.38
CA GLY A 209 15.04 -9.82 -3.80
C GLY A 209 14.19 -9.07 -2.76
N THR A 210 14.42 -9.32 -1.47
CA THR A 210 13.59 -8.74 -0.39
C THR A 210 13.98 -7.32 0.00
N ILE A 211 15.27 -6.97 -0.04
CA ILE A 211 15.75 -5.64 0.38
C ILE A 211 15.08 -4.49 -0.39
N PRO A 212 15.01 -4.51 -1.74
CA PRO A 212 14.36 -3.44 -2.50
C PRO A 212 12.88 -3.30 -2.13
N GLY A 213 12.15 -4.42 -2.04
CA GLY A 213 10.74 -4.43 -1.64
C GLY A 213 10.52 -3.86 -0.24
N MET A 214 11.35 -4.24 0.74
CA MET A 214 11.27 -3.71 2.10
C MET A 214 11.59 -2.22 2.17
N LEU A 215 12.61 -1.76 1.44
CA LEU A 215 12.98 -0.34 1.39
C LEU A 215 11.85 0.50 0.79
N LEU A 216 11.26 0.01 -0.30
CA LEU A 216 10.13 0.65 -0.97
C LEU A 216 8.87 0.66 -0.09
N ALA A 217 8.59 -0.43 0.61
CA ALA A 217 7.48 -0.51 1.57
C ALA A 217 7.68 0.47 2.75
N ALA A 218 8.89 0.58 3.28
CA ALA A 218 9.22 1.52 4.34
C ALA A 218 9.06 2.99 3.89
N LEU A 219 9.46 3.31 2.65
CA LEU A 219 9.30 4.64 2.07
C LEU A 219 7.82 4.99 1.79
N HIS A 220 6.99 3.97 1.50
CA HIS A 220 5.56 4.15 1.24
C HIS A 220 4.75 4.41 2.52
N LYS A 221 5.29 4.15 3.71
CA LYS A 221 4.59 4.43 4.97
C LYS A 221 4.35 5.94 5.13
N ARG A 222 3.12 6.38 4.89
CA ARG A 222 2.68 7.77 5.03
C ARG A 222 1.86 7.91 6.31
N SER A 223 2.22 8.85 7.17
CA SER A 223 1.38 9.24 8.30
C SER A 223 0.50 10.41 7.87
N PHE A 224 -0.82 10.23 7.83
CA PHE A 224 -1.75 11.32 7.65
C PHE A 224 -1.84 12.16 8.92
N LYS A 225 -1.32 13.39 8.87
CA LYS A 225 -1.48 14.38 9.93
C LYS A 225 -2.69 15.26 9.60
N LYS A 226 -3.57 15.48 10.58
CA LYS A 226 -4.66 16.45 10.45
C LYS A 226 -4.08 17.86 10.62
N PHE A 227 -4.48 18.76 9.73
CA PHE A 227 -4.10 20.17 9.78
C PHE A 227 -5.37 21.01 9.97
N GLU A 228 -5.24 22.20 10.56
CA GLU A 228 -6.36 23.06 10.93
C GLU A 228 -7.11 23.62 9.72
N TYR A 229 -6.39 24.00 8.66
CA TYR A 229 -6.96 24.49 7.41
C TYR A 229 -6.09 24.11 6.20
N GLU A 230 -6.70 24.05 5.02
CA GLU A 230 -5.99 23.80 3.76
C GLU A 230 -5.10 24.99 3.39
N GLY A 231 -3.84 24.72 3.05
CA GLY A 231 -2.89 25.74 2.62
C GLY A 231 -2.02 26.32 3.73
N CYS A 232 -2.14 25.85 4.97
CA CYS A 232 -1.17 26.20 6.01
C CYS A 232 0.28 25.83 5.58
N PRO A 233 1.30 26.57 6.04
CA PRO A 233 2.68 26.33 5.63
C PRO A 233 3.14 24.89 5.96
N GLU A 234 2.66 24.30 7.06
CA GLU A 234 2.94 22.92 7.44
C GLU A 234 2.37 21.90 6.45
N TRP A 235 1.14 22.14 5.96
CA TRP A 235 0.50 21.31 4.94
C TRP A 235 1.32 21.33 3.64
N THR A 236 1.74 22.51 3.17
CA THR A 236 2.57 22.62 1.95
C THR A 236 3.93 21.93 2.11
N ARG A 237 4.56 22.03 3.29
CA ARG A 237 5.80 21.34 3.61
C ARG A 237 5.62 19.82 3.59
N GLN A 238 4.54 19.32 4.19
CA GLN A 238 4.22 17.90 4.20
C GLN A 238 4.00 17.36 2.77
N LEU A 239 3.25 18.08 1.93
CA LEU A 239 3.07 17.68 0.52
C LEU A 239 4.40 17.67 -0.25
N ARG A 240 5.30 18.61 0.01
CA ARG A 240 6.62 18.64 -0.62
C ARG A 240 7.42 17.40 -0.23
N ILE A 241 7.41 17.02 1.05
CA ILE A 241 8.07 15.80 1.54
C ILE A 241 7.49 14.57 0.86
N TRP A 242 6.16 14.45 0.75
CA TRP A 242 5.52 13.32 0.07
C TRP A 242 5.91 13.23 -1.40
N ARG A 243 5.93 14.35 -2.13
CA ARG A 243 6.37 14.37 -3.54
C ARG A 243 7.83 13.96 -3.70
N ILE A 244 8.70 14.37 -2.78
CA ILE A 244 10.12 13.98 -2.81
C ILE A 244 10.25 12.47 -2.57
N ARG A 245 9.54 11.92 -1.57
CA ARG A 245 9.51 10.48 -1.31
C ARG A 245 9.01 9.69 -2.51
N ASP A 246 7.95 10.16 -3.17
CA ASP A 246 7.42 9.50 -4.36
C ASP A 246 8.43 9.49 -5.50
N ARG A 247 9.13 10.60 -5.72
CA ARG A 247 10.21 10.66 -6.73
C ARG A 247 11.33 9.68 -6.40
N ILE A 248 11.72 9.57 -5.13
CA ILE A 248 12.75 8.62 -4.69
C ILE A 248 12.28 7.17 -4.96
N ILE A 249 11.04 6.83 -4.58
CA ILE A 249 10.44 5.51 -4.85
C ILE A 249 10.47 5.20 -6.34
N TRP A 250 10.07 6.14 -7.19
CA TRP A 250 10.07 5.97 -8.64
C TRP A 250 11.48 5.74 -9.20
N VAL A 251 12.46 6.55 -8.79
CA VAL A 251 13.84 6.41 -9.26
C VAL A 251 14.43 5.08 -8.81
N LEU A 252 14.28 4.71 -7.53
CA LEU A 252 14.82 3.45 -7.01
C LEU A 252 14.14 2.23 -7.63
N GLY A 253 12.81 2.19 -7.67
CA GLY A 253 12.06 1.08 -8.24
C GLY A 253 12.33 0.90 -9.72
N SER A 254 12.32 1.98 -10.51
CA SER A 254 12.61 1.89 -11.95
C SER A 254 14.06 1.49 -12.25
N THR A 255 15.04 2.01 -11.49
CA THR A 255 16.45 1.64 -11.64
C THR A 255 16.65 0.16 -11.33
N TYR A 256 16.02 -0.35 -10.27
CA TYR A 256 16.05 -1.77 -9.92
C TYR A 256 15.41 -2.64 -11.00
N CYS A 257 14.20 -2.31 -11.48
CA CYS A 257 13.56 -3.03 -12.59
C CYS A 257 14.47 -3.06 -13.83
N ALA A 258 15.07 -1.92 -14.19
CA ALA A 258 15.97 -1.83 -15.34
C ALA A 258 17.22 -2.72 -15.17
N PHE A 259 17.79 -2.75 -13.96
CA PHE A 259 18.90 -3.64 -13.63
C PHE A 259 18.51 -5.12 -13.74
N CYS A 260 17.37 -5.51 -13.18
CA CYS A 260 16.86 -6.89 -13.29
C CYS A 260 16.66 -7.30 -14.75
N VAL A 261 15.99 -6.46 -15.55
CA VAL A 261 15.77 -6.74 -16.98
C VAL A 261 17.11 -6.84 -17.73
N PHE A 262 18.05 -5.93 -17.47
CA PHE A 262 19.38 -5.98 -18.09
C PHE A 262 20.11 -7.29 -17.75
N PHE A 263 20.06 -7.72 -16.49
CA PHE A 263 20.65 -8.99 -16.07
C PHE A 263 20.00 -10.20 -16.75
N THR A 264 18.66 -10.25 -16.78
CA THR A 264 17.91 -11.30 -17.48
C THR A 264 18.27 -11.35 -18.97
N LEU A 265 18.44 -10.20 -19.63
CA LEU A 265 18.85 -10.16 -21.03
C LEU A 265 20.27 -10.69 -21.25
N ILE A 266 21.22 -10.38 -20.36
CA ILE A 266 22.57 -10.95 -20.43
C ILE A 266 22.52 -12.47 -20.27
N PHE A 267 21.76 -12.96 -19.29
CA PHE A 267 21.58 -14.40 -19.07
C PHE A 267 21.00 -15.08 -20.31
N LEU A 268 19.95 -14.51 -20.90
CA LEU A 268 19.34 -15.00 -22.13
C LEU A 268 20.29 -15.01 -23.33
N ALA A 269 21.27 -14.10 -23.38
CA ALA A 269 22.27 -14.07 -24.45
C ALA A 269 23.34 -15.17 -24.29
N VAL A 270 23.51 -15.72 -23.09
CA VAL A 270 24.53 -16.74 -22.77
C VAL A 270 23.95 -18.15 -22.76
N VAL A 271 22.68 -18.31 -22.41
CA VAL A 271 22.04 -19.62 -22.25
C VAL A 271 21.84 -20.34 -23.60
N SER A 272 22.08 -21.66 -23.62
CA SER A 272 21.79 -22.51 -24.79
C SER A 272 20.29 -22.64 -25.03
N GLU A 273 19.89 -22.82 -26.29
CA GLU A 273 18.49 -23.10 -26.66
C GLU A 273 17.91 -24.33 -25.93
N GLU A 274 18.74 -25.35 -25.65
CA GLU A 274 18.32 -26.56 -24.92
C GLU A 274 17.94 -26.28 -23.46
N ASP A 275 18.56 -25.29 -22.82
CA ASP A 275 18.31 -24.94 -21.41
C ASP A 275 17.26 -23.82 -21.28
N LEU A 276 16.98 -23.10 -22.38
CA LEU A 276 16.05 -21.99 -22.43
C LEU A 276 14.62 -22.42 -22.09
N ASP A 277 14.14 -23.53 -22.64
CA ASP A 277 12.78 -24.02 -22.39
C ASP A 277 12.55 -24.36 -20.91
N GLY A 278 13.55 -24.98 -20.27
CA GLY A 278 13.51 -25.31 -18.84
C GLY A 278 13.49 -24.05 -17.98
N TRP A 279 14.27 -23.04 -18.35
CA TRP A 279 14.27 -21.75 -17.67
C TRP A 279 12.94 -21.02 -17.83
N ILE A 280 12.37 -20.94 -19.05
CA ILE A 280 11.08 -20.28 -19.30
C ILE A 280 9.97 -20.95 -18.48
N LEU A 281 9.94 -22.29 -18.44
CA LEU A 281 8.96 -23.02 -17.66
C LEU A 281 9.11 -22.72 -16.16
N SER A 282 10.34 -22.71 -15.65
CA SER A 282 10.62 -22.33 -14.25
C SER A 282 10.16 -20.91 -13.96
N ALA A 283 10.50 -19.95 -14.81
CA ALA A 283 10.11 -18.55 -14.69
C ALA A 283 8.58 -18.37 -14.68
N MET A 284 7.86 -19.06 -15.57
CA MET A 284 6.40 -19.05 -15.60
C MET A 284 5.80 -19.62 -14.32
N VAL A 285 6.37 -20.72 -13.79
CA VAL A 285 5.93 -21.32 -12.52
C VAL A 285 6.19 -20.37 -11.35
N SER A 286 7.36 -19.74 -11.29
CA SER A 286 7.70 -18.74 -10.27
C SER A 286 6.72 -17.56 -10.27
N VAL A 287 6.45 -16.98 -11.45
CA VAL A 287 5.48 -15.88 -11.58
C VAL A 287 4.07 -16.34 -11.21
N LEU A 288 3.64 -17.52 -11.67
CA LEU A 288 2.33 -18.08 -11.31
C LEU A 288 2.21 -18.30 -9.80
N GLN A 289 3.28 -18.78 -9.17
CA GLN A 289 3.34 -18.99 -7.74
C GLN A 289 3.17 -17.67 -6.98
N GLU A 290 3.88 -16.61 -7.36
CA GLU A 290 3.77 -15.31 -6.70
C GLU A 290 2.42 -14.61 -6.94
N VAL A 291 1.89 -14.69 -8.16
CA VAL A 291 0.65 -13.98 -8.55
C VAL A 291 -0.62 -14.69 -8.09
N VAL A 292 -0.59 -16.03 -8.01
CA VAL A 292 -1.79 -16.84 -7.74
C VAL A 292 -1.65 -17.64 -6.46
N VAL A 293 -0.59 -18.44 -6.33
CA VAL A 293 -0.47 -19.41 -5.23
C VAL A 293 -0.26 -18.69 -3.89
N VAL A 294 0.64 -17.72 -3.81
CA VAL A 294 0.91 -16.94 -2.60
C VAL A 294 -0.35 -16.21 -2.10
N PRO A 295 -1.04 -15.34 -2.88
CA PRO A 295 -2.23 -14.67 -2.38
C PRO A 295 -3.37 -15.63 -2.05
N PHE A 296 -3.49 -16.75 -2.78
CA PHE A 296 -4.46 -17.79 -2.43
C PHE A 296 -4.14 -18.48 -1.10
N SER A 297 -2.87 -18.80 -0.87
CA SER A 297 -2.43 -19.39 0.40
C SER A 297 -2.68 -18.43 1.57
N VAL A 298 -2.35 -17.14 1.44
CA VAL A 298 -2.60 -16.14 2.49
C VAL A 298 -4.10 -15.96 2.72
N ALA A 299 -4.90 -15.86 1.65
CA ALA A 299 -6.35 -15.73 1.75
C ALA A 299 -7.04 -16.95 2.39
N LEU A 300 -6.45 -18.13 2.26
CA LEU A 300 -6.95 -19.35 2.89
C LEU A 300 -6.48 -19.47 4.35
N PHE A 301 -5.17 -19.37 4.60
CA PHE A 301 -4.59 -19.67 5.91
C PHE A 301 -4.83 -18.57 6.94
N VAL A 302 -4.81 -17.28 6.57
CA VAL A 302 -5.04 -16.18 7.53
C VAL A 302 -6.39 -16.28 8.24
N PRO A 303 -7.55 -16.42 7.55
CA PRO A 303 -8.83 -16.57 8.23
C PRO A 303 -8.93 -17.89 9.00
N LEU A 304 -8.32 -18.98 8.52
CA LEU A 304 -8.31 -20.25 9.24
C LEU A 304 -7.55 -20.15 10.57
N ILE A 305 -6.36 -19.55 10.56
CA ILE A 305 -5.54 -19.32 11.76
C ILE A 305 -6.28 -18.36 12.71
N ALA A 306 -6.89 -17.29 12.19
CA ALA A 306 -7.68 -16.37 13.00
C ALA A 306 -8.87 -17.06 13.68
N MET A 307 -9.62 -17.90 12.95
CA MET A 307 -10.75 -18.67 13.49
C MET A 307 -10.29 -19.70 14.53
N LEU A 308 -9.17 -20.37 14.30
CA LEU A 308 -8.56 -21.28 15.25
C LEU A 308 -8.13 -20.53 16.53
N ALA A 309 -7.44 -19.40 16.38
CA ALA A 309 -6.98 -18.58 17.50
C ALA A 309 -8.17 -18.06 18.34
N VAL A 310 -9.22 -17.54 17.71
CA VAL A 310 -10.45 -17.12 18.41
C VAL A 310 -11.14 -18.29 19.11
N SER A 311 -11.18 -19.47 18.47
CA SER A 311 -11.76 -20.67 19.08
C SER A 311 -10.98 -21.12 20.32
N LEU A 312 -9.64 -21.13 20.24
CA LEU A 312 -8.77 -21.46 21.37
C LEU A 312 -8.89 -20.43 22.50
N LEU A 313 -8.90 -19.14 22.17
CA LEU A 313 -9.07 -18.06 23.15
C LEU A 313 -10.42 -18.12 23.86
N SER A 314 -11.49 -18.43 23.12
CA SER A 314 -12.83 -18.63 23.70
C SER A 314 -12.86 -19.84 24.64
N CYS A 315 -12.22 -20.96 24.27
CA CYS A 315 -12.10 -22.12 25.15
C CYS A 315 -11.32 -21.81 26.43
N VAL A 316 -10.21 -21.05 26.34
CA VAL A 316 -9.36 -20.74 27.49
C VAL A 316 -10.01 -19.72 28.43
N ARG A 317 -10.61 -18.66 27.90
CA ARG A 317 -11.14 -17.55 28.72
C ARG A 317 -12.56 -17.77 29.24
N LYS A 318 -13.30 -18.76 28.73
CA LYS A 318 -14.75 -18.94 28.99
C LYS A 318 -15.58 -17.65 28.74
N VAL A 319 -15.05 -16.74 27.92
CA VAL A 319 -15.73 -15.50 27.50
C VAL A 319 -16.60 -15.84 26.28
N GLU A 320 -17.78 -15.23 26.22
CA GLU A 320 -18.68 -15.41 25.08
C GLU A 320 -17.98 -14.92 23.80
N LYS A 321 -18.11 -15.68 22.70
CA LYS A 321 -17.36 -15.40 21.46
C LYS A 321 -17.60 -14.01 20.87
N LYS A 322 -18.75 -13.39 21.19
CA LYS A 322 -19.16 -12.09 20.66
C LYS A 322 -18.27 -10.96 21.16
N ASP A 323 -18.00 -10.93 22.47
CA ASP A 323 -17.21 -9.87 23.10
C ASP A 323 -15.76 -9.86 22.58
N LEU A 324 -15.19 -11.04 22.33
CA LEU A 324 -13.84 -11.20 21.77
C LEU A 324 -13.75 -10.73 20.32
N VAL A 325 -14.79 -10.95 19.52
CA VAL A 325 -14.80 -10.54 18.11
C VAL A 325 -14.90 -9.02 18.00
N GLU A 326 -15.76 -8.37 18.80
CA GLU A 326 -15.87 -6.91 18.82
C GLU A 326 -14.54 -6.24 19.26
N GLU A 327 -13.87 -6.80 20.28
CA GLU A 327 -12.58 -6.30 20.73
C GLU A 327 -11.50 -6.45 19.64
N MET A 328 -11.40 -7.63 19.02
CA MET A 328 -10.42 -7.86 17.94
C MET A 328 -10.70 -7.02 16.70
N GLN A 329 -11.95 -6.78 16.34
CA GLN A 329 -12.29 -5.91 15.22
C GLN A 329 -11.93 -4.45 15.49
N GLY A 330 -12.16 -3.98 16.72
CA GLY A 330 -11.72 -2.64 17.15
C GLY A 330 -10.20 -2.47 17.09
N GLU A 331 -9.43 -3.54 17.34
CA GLU A 331 -7.97 -3.53 17.18
C GLU A 331 -7.53 -3.65 15.72
N VAL A 332 -8.08 -4.59 14.94
CA VAL A 332 -7.73 -4.76 13.52
C VAL A 332 -8.06 -3.49 12.74
N PHE A 333 -9.19 -2.84 13.01
CA PHE A 333 -9.53 -1.56 12.39
C PHE A 333 -8.55 -0.46 12.81
N ARG A 334 -8.17 -0.40 14.10
CA ARG A 334 -7.13 0.54 14.58
C ARG A 334 -5.78 0.29 13.94
N VAL A 335 -5.36 -0.97 13.77
CA VAL A 335 -4.07 -1.35 13.16
C VAL A 335 -4.09 -1.05 11.66
N THR A 336 -5.17 -1.40 10.97
CA THR A 336 -5.31 -1.17 9.52
C THR A 336 -5.38 0.33 9.21
N CYS A 337 -6.09 1.11 10.03
CA CYS A 337 -6.15 2.57 9.90
C CYS A 337 -4.87 3.28 10.37
N ARG A 338 -4.06 2.67 11.25
CA ARG A 338 -2.76 3.21 11.68
C ARG A 338 -1.63 2.84 10.70
N ALA A 339 -1.80 1.75 9.95
CA ALA A 339 -0.86 1.28 8.93
C ALA A 339 -1.06 1.96 7.56
N SER A 340 -2.28 2.44 7.29
CA SER A 340 -2.64 3.21 6.09
C SER A 340 -2.35 4.70 6.27
#